data_AF-A0A699X2K4-F1
#
_entry.id   AF-A0A699X2K4-F1
#
_cell.length_a   1.000
_cell.length_b   1.000
_cell.length_c   1.000
_cell.angle_alpha   90.00
_cell.angle_beta   90.00
_cell.angle_gamma   90.00
#
_symmetry.space_group_name_H-M   'P 1'
#
loop_
_entity.id
_entity.type
_entity.pdbx_description
1 polymer ?
#
loop_
_entity_poly.entity_id
_entity_poly.type
_entity_poly.pdbx_seq_one_letter_code
_entity_poly.pdbx_strand_id
1 'polypeptide(L)' 'MKGYYDAKVRGVSFRPCDFVYRANGASHAKDAGKLGPKWEGPDEVTEALGNGAYKLRDMDGRELPRT' A
#
# COMPACT_ATOMS: atom_id res chain seq x y z
N MET A 1 -24.39 10.50 1.68
CA MET A 1 -24.68 10.01 3.05
C MET A 1 -23.69 8.90 3.38
N LYS A 2 -22.57 9.24 4.03
CA LYS A 2 -21.43 8.33 4.30
C LYS A 2 -21.43 7.98 5.80
N GLY A 3 -22.56 7.51 6.32
CA GLY A 3 -22.82 7.54 7.77
C GLY A 3 -22.72 6.20 8.49
N TYR A 4 -23.11 5.10 7.83
CA TYR A 4 -23.21 3.79 8.49
C TYR A 4 -22.06 2.83 8.12
N TYR A 5 -21.79 2.65 6.82
CA TYR A 5 -20.81 1.65 6.35
C TYR A 5 -19.36 2.02 6.69
N ASP A 6 -19.03 3.31 6.62
CA ASP A 6 -17.67 3.82 6.83
C ASP A 6 -17.41 4.24 8.28
N ALA A 7 -18.39 4.10 9.18
CA ALA A 7 -18.29 4.58 10.56
C ALA A 7 -17.11 3.98 11.35
N LYS A 8 -16.62 2.82 10.92
CA LYS A 8 -15.47 2.13 11.52
C LYS A 8 -14.15 2.39 10.79
N VAL A 9 -14.17 3.06 9.65
CA VAL A 9 -12.96 3.37 8.89
C VAL A 9 -12.18 4.43 9.66
N ARG A 10 -10.98 4.08 10.12
CA ARG A 10 -10.04 5.03 10.69
C ARG A 10 -9.18 5.58 9.57
N GLY A 11 -9.20 6.90 9.38
CA GLY A 11 -8.24 7.54 8.50
C GLY A 11 -6.83 7.29 9.03
N VAL A 12 -5.97 6.73 8.19
CA VAL A 12 -4.54 6.54 8.49
C VAL A 12 -3.76 7.30 7.42
N SER A 13 -2.77 8.08 7.87
CA SER A 13 -1.80 8.75 7.00
C SER A 13 -0.41 8.21 7.30
N PHE A 14 0.35 7.92 6.26
CA PHE A 14 1.74 7.50 6.37
C PHE A 14 2.68 8.66 6.11
N ARG A 15 3.88 8.59 6.68
CA ARG A 15 4.96 9.56 6.50
C ARG A 15 6.14 8.88 5.81
N PRO A 16 7.04 9.65 5.19
CA PRO A 16 8.32 9.10 4.76
C PRO A 16 9.00 8.30 5.87
N CYS A 17 9.63 7.18 5.50
CA CYS A 17 10.25 6.18 6.37
C CYS A 17 9.29 5.27 7.17
N ASP A 18 7.97 5.43 7.06
CA ASP A 18 7.04 4.41 7.55
C ASP A 18 7.07 3.18 6.62
N PHE A 19 6.86 1.98 7.17
CA PHE A 19 6.76 0.74 6.40
C PHE A 19 5.31 0.30 6.24
N VAL A 20 4.95 -0.11 5.02
CA VAL A 20 3.59 -0.54 4.67
C VAL A 20 3.60 -1.84 3.88
N TYR A 21 2.48 -2.56 3.97
CA TYR A 21 2.20 -3.67 3.06
C TYR A 21 1.25 -3.19 1.97
N ARG A 22 1.51 -3.56 0.72
CA ARG A 22 0.66 -3.25 -0.43
C ARG A 22 -0.19 -4.45 -0.81
N ALA A 23 -1.41 -4.21 -1.29
CA ALA A 23 -2.26 -5.31 -1.76
C ALA A 23 -1.64 -5.90 -3.04
N ASN A 24 -1.67 -7.23 -3.17
CA ASN A 24 -1.15 -7.93 -4.36
C ASN A 24 -1.88 -7.56 -5.66
N GLY A 25 -3.10 -7.02 -5.60
CA GLY A 25 -3.80 -6.50 -6.77
C GLY A 25 -3.22 -5.17 -7.29
N ALA A 26 -2.42 -4.48 -6.48
CA ALA A 26 -1.72 -3.25 -6.88
C ALA A 26 -0.36 -3.52 -7.54
N SER A 27 0.22 -4.69 -7.29
CA SER A 27 1.39 -5.20 -8.02
C SER A 27 0.91 -6.01 -9.22
N HIS A 28 1.50 -5.84 -10.39
CA HIS A 28 1.29 -6.77 -11.52
C HIS A 28 1.99 -8.12 -11.27
N ALA A 29 2.08 -8.55 -10.01
CA ALA A 29 2.70 -9.81 -9.64
C ALA A 29 1.87 -10.99 -10.16
N LYS A 30 2.54 -12.12 -10.39
CA LYS A 30 1.86 -13.34 -10.81
C LYS A 30 0.88 -13.76 -9.72
N ASP A 31 -0.33 -14.15 -10.14
CA ASP A 31 -1.36 -14.63 -9.24
C ASP A 31 -0.82 -15.83 -8.45
N ALA A 32 -0.66 -15.66 -7.14
CA ALA A 32 -0.18 -16.69 -6.23
C ALA A 32 -1.26 -17.77 -5.96
N GLY A 33 -2.45 -17.61 -6.56
CA GLY A 33 -3.58 -18.52 -6.42
C GLY A 33 -4.33 -18.32 -5.10
N LYS A 34 -5.34 -19.16 -4.87
CA LYS A 34 -6.30 -19.02 -3.75
C LYS A 34 -5.67 -18.98 -2.35
N LEU A 35 -4.49 -19.57 -2.18
CA LEU A 35 -3.76 -19.67 -0.91
C LEU A 35 -2.52 -18.76 -0.86
N GLY A 36 -2.31 -17.93 -1.88
CA GLY A 36 -1.22 -16.97 -1.91
C GLY A 36 -1.43 -15.82 -0.90
N PRO A 37 -0.34 -15.17 -0.46
CA PRO A 37 -0.43 -13.98 0.36
C PRO A 37 -1.19 -12.87 -0.39
N LYS A 38 -2.12 -12.21 0.30
CA LYS A 38 -2.90 -11.07 -0.24
C LYS A 38 -2.13 -9.76 -0.25
N TRP A 39 -1.02 -9.71 0.48
CA TRP A 39 -0.24 -8.51 0.71
C TRP A 39 1.24 -8.79 0.40
N GLU A 40 1.90 -7.81 -0.19
CA GLU A 40 3.34 -7.79 -0.48
C GLU A 40 4.03 -6.72 0.36
N GLY A 41 5.34 -6.86 0.56
CA GLY A 41 6.16 -5.93 1.33
C GLY A 41 6.78 -6.59 2.56
N PRO A 42 7.37 -5.81 3.48
CA PRO A 42 7.17 -4.38 3.68
C PRO A 42 7.89 -3.49 2.66
N ASP A 43 7.30 -2.35 2.33
CA ASP A 43 7.91 -1.28 1.54
C ASP A 43 8.00 0.00 2.36
N GLU A 44 9.05 0.77 2.15
CA GLU A 44 9.24 2.08 2.77
C GLU A 44 8.46 3.14 1.98
N VAL A 45 7.71 3.99 2.68
CA VAL A 45 7.16 5.22 2.11
C VAL A 45 8.30 6.21 1.89
N THR A 46 8.52 6.65 0.65
CA THR A 46 9.55 7.66 0.34
C THR A 46 8.97 9.06 0.22
N GLU A 47 7.70 9.18 -0.19
CA GLU A 47 7.03 10.47 -0.38
C GLU A 47 5.51 10.33 -0.20
N ALA A 48 4.90 11.32 0.45
CA ALA A 48 3.44 11.47 0.52
C ALA A 48 2.98 12.44 -0.58
N LEU A 49 2.20 11.95 -1.54
CA LEU A 49 1.77 12.72 -2.73
C LEU A 49 0.42 13.41 -2.54
N GLY A 50 -0.21 13.23 -1.37
CA GLY A 50 -1.54 13.74 -1.06
C GLY A 50 -2.66 12.78 -1.46
N ASN A 51 -3.87 13.03 -0.97
CA ASN A 51 -5.08 12.23 -1.25
C ASN A 51 -4.94 10.72 -0.99
N GLY A 52 -4.06 10.32 -0.07
CA GLY A 52 -3.80 8.90 0.24
C GLY A 52 -2.89 8.18 -0.75
N ALA A 53 -2.24 8.89 -1.68
CA ALA A 53 -1.23 8.33 -2.57
C ALA A 53 0.18 8.52 -2.01
N TYR A 54 1.03 7.50 -2.18
CA TYR A 54 2.40 7.45 -1.65
C TYR A 54 3.36 6.88 -2.70
N LYS A 55 4.60 7.36 -2.72
CA LYS A 55 5.71 6.67 -3.38
C LYS A 55 6.31 5.65 -2.43
N LEU A 56 6.65 4.49 -2.96
CA LEU A 56 7.14 3.36 -2.19
C LEU A 56 8.48 2.87 -2.75
N ARG A 57 9.31 2.34 -1.86
CA ARG A 57 10.59 1.70 -2.17
C ARG A 57 10.65 0.34 -1.49
N ASP A 58 11.06 -0.69 -2.23
CA ASP A 58 11.22 -2.03 -1.67
C ASP A 58 12.41 -2.11 -0.69
N MET A 59 12.54 -3.22 0.02
CA MET A 59 13.63 -3.44 0.97
C MET A 59 15.02 -3.53 0.30
N ASP A 60 15.07 -3.76 -1.01
CA ASP A 60 16.31 -3.74 -1.81
C ASP A 60 16.68 -2.32 -2.26
N GLY A 61 15.86 -1.32 -1.92
CA GLY A 61 16.07 0.07 -2.27
C GLY A 61 15.57 0.46 -3.67
N ARG A 62 14.83 -0.40 -4.36
CA ARG A 62 14.25 -0.10 -5.68
C ARG A 62 12.94 0.65 -5.52
N GLU A 63 12.79 1.76 -6.23
CA GLU A 63 11.51 2.45 -6.32
C GLU A 63 10.49 1.59 -7.05
N LEU A 64 9.29 1.51 -6.48
CA LEU A 64 8.19 0.77 -7.08
C LEU A 64 7.50 1.64 -8.13
N PRO A 65 7.17 1.07 -9.31
CA PRO A 65 6.45 1.79 -10.34
C PRO A 65 5.09 2.24 -9.83
N ARG A 66 4.64 3.40 -10.30
CA ARG A 66 3.29 3.90 -10.03
C ARG A 66 2.31 3.08 -10.85
N THR A 67 1.43 2.34 -10.18
CA THR A 67 0.22 1.75 -10.76
C THR A 67 -0.98 2.69 -10.64
#